data_AF-A0A510E2E9-F1
#
_entry.id   AF-A0A510E2E9-F1
#
_cell.length_a   1.000
_cell.length_b   1.000
_cell.length_c   1.000
_cell.angle_alpha   90.00
_cell.angle_beta   90.00
_cell.angle_gamma   90.00
#
_symmetry.space_group_name_H-M   'P 1'
#
loop_
_entity.id
_entity.type
_entity.pdbx_description
1 polymer ?
#
loop_
_entity_poly.entity_id
_entity_poly.type
_entity_poly.pdbx_seq_one_letter_code
_entity_poly.pdbx_strand_id
1 'polypeptide(L)' 'MSELIVILNKKGDILDFYPKVSNISDLLDKKPEEVYDDGELIRMRILTDINEEHKDSAVAVHTV' A
#
# COMPACT_ATOMS: atom_id res chain seq x y z
N MET A 1 7.03 -9.56 -9.98
CA MET A 1 5.88 -9.68 -9.06
C MET A 1 6.37 -9.75 -7.66
N SER A 2 6.01 -8.74 -6.88
CA SER A 2 6.40 -8.62 -5.51
C SER A 2 5.17 -8.42 -4.64
N GLU A 3 5.31 -8.73 -3.37
CA GLU A 3 4.20 -8.83 -2.45
C GLU A 3 4.41 -7.81 -1.36
N LEU A 4 3.39 -6.97 -1.15
CA LEU A 4 3.33 -6.04 -0.04
C LEU A 4 2.26 -6.54 0.93
N ILE A 5 2.69 -6.85 2.15
CA ILE A 5 1.81 -7.18 3.26
C ILE A 5 1.65 -5.92 4.09
N VAL A 6 0.40 -5.49 4.30
CA VAL A 6 0.06 -4.34 5.13
C VAL A 6 -0.79 -4.82 6.29
N ILE A 7 -0.40 -4.46 7.51
CA ILE A 7 -1.15 -4.73 8.72
C ILE A 7 -1.80 -3.42 9.15
N LEU A 8 -3.13 -3.42 9.22
CA LEU A 8 -3.95 -2.30 9.64
C LEU A 8 -4.69 -2.67 10.93
N ASN A 9 -5.06 -1.65 11.71
CA ASN A 9 -6.07 -1.80 12.74
C ASN A 9 -7.49 -1.65 12.15
N LYS A 10 -8.52 -1.90 12.98
CA LYS A 10 -9.93 -1.72 12.61
C LYS A 10 -10.35 -0.30 12.23
N LYS A 11 -9.56 0.71 12.60
CA LYS A 11 -9.80 2.11 12.24
C LYS A 11 -9.20 2.47 10.88
N GLY A 12 -8.42 1.57 10.28
CA GLY A 12 -7.69 1.80 9.04
C GLY A 12 -6.30 2.40 9.24
N ASP A 13 -5.78 2.50 10.46
CA ASP A 13 -4.40 2.93 10.70
C ASP A 13 -3.44 1.79 10.37
N ILE A 14 -2.38 2.09 9.65
CA ILE A 14 -1.29 1.15 9.34
C ILE A 14 -0.47 0.94 10.61
N LEU A 15 -0.44 -0.30 11.06
CA LEU A 15 0.37 -0.74 12.20
C LEU A 15 1.76 -1.17 11.74
N ASP A 16 1.83 -1.95 10.68
CA ASP A 16 3.10 -2.40 10.10
C ASP A 16 2.92 -2.79 8.63
N PHE A 17 4.04 -2.98 7.93
CA PHE A 17 4.06 -3.45 6.55
C PHE A 17 5.42 -4.03 6.18
N TYR A 18 5.40 -4.97 5.25
CA TYR A 18 6.58 -5.65 4.74
C TYR A 18 6.45 -5.96 3.24
N PRO A 19 7.51 -5.78 2.42
CA PRO A 19 8.82 -5.22 2.78
C PRO A 19 8.77 -3.73 3.17
N LYS A 20 9.77 -3.25 3.91
CA LYS A 20 9.88 -1.83 4.30
C LYS A 20 10.28 -1.00 3.08
N VAL A 21 9.29 -0.38 2.45
CA VAL A 21 9.45 0.55 1.34
C VAL A 21 9.44 2.00 1.83
N SER A 22 10.08 2.90 1.07
CA SER A 22 10.13 4.33 1.41
C SER A 22 8.79 5.04 1.23
N ASN A 23 7.95 4.58 0.31
CA ASN A 23 6.64 5.16 0.04
C ASN A 23 5.60 4.05 -0.15
N ILE A 24 4.87 3.75 0.92
CA ILE A 24 3.78 2.76 0.89
C ILE A 24 2.45 3.35 0.42
N SER A 25 2.29 4.67 0.47
CA SER A 25 1.05 5.34 0.06
C SER A 25 0.73 5.10 -1.42
N ASP A 26 1.73 5.16 -2.29
CA ASP A 26 1.62 4.76 -3.70
C ASP A 26 1.17 3.31 -3.90
N LEU A 27 1.54 2.41 -2.98
CA LEU A 27 1.20 0.99 -3.06
C LEU A 27 -0.18 0.69 -2.49
N LEU A 28 -0.66 1.50 -1.55
CA LEU A 28 -2.00 1.39 -0.96
C LEU A 28 -3.11 1.87 -1.90
N ASP A 29 -2.78 2.71 -2.88
CA ASP A 29 -3.71 3.10 -3.93
C ASP A 29 -4.09 1.91 -4.84
N LYS A 30 -3.23 0.87 -4.88
CA LYS A 30 -3.53 -0.38 -5.56
C LYS A 30 -4.53 -1.21 -4.77
N LYS A 31 -5.49 -1.80 -5.49
CA LYS A 31 -6.49 -2.68 -4.91
C LYS A 31 -5.81 -3.89 -4.25
N PRO A 32 -6.08 -4.19 -2.96
CA PRO A 32 -5.57 -5.39 -2.32
C PRO A 32 -6.16 -6.64 -2.98
N GLU A 33 -5.30 -7.63 -3.18
CA GLU A 33 -5.69 -8.92 -3.74
C GLU A 33 -6.43 -9.74 -2.68
N GLU A 34 -5.92 -9.74 -1.45
CA GLU A 34 -6.49 -10.47 -0.33
C GLU A 34 -6.56 -9.59 0.90
N VAL A 35 -7.67 -9.69 1.63
CA VAL A 35 -7.88 -9.01 2.91
C VAL A 35 -8.31 -10.06 3.92
N TYR A 36 -7.50 -10.23 4.96
CA TYR A 36 -7.79 -11.10 6.10
C TYR A 36 -8.13 -10.23 7.31
N ASP A 37 -9.27 -10.49 7.94
CA ASP A 37 -9.72 -9.76 9.13
C ASP A 37 -9.96 -10.73 10.27
N ASP A 38 -9.23 -10.56 11.38
CA ASP A 38 -9.31 -11.44 12.56
C ASP A 38 -10.20 -10.86 13.67
N GLY A 39 -10.95 -9.79 13.41
CA GLY A 39 -11.72 -9.08 14.43
C GLY A 39 -10.93 -8.04 15.23
N GLU A 40 -9.60 -8.17 15.35
CA GLU A 40 -8.73 -7.15 15.96
C GLU A 40 -7.84 -6.42 14.94
N LEU A 41 -7.36 -7.15 13.93
CA LEU A 41 -6.40 -6.69 12.94
C LEU A 41 -6.86 -7.04 11.53
N ILE A 42 -6.52 -6.18 10.59
CA ILE A 42 -6.72 -6.40 9.16
C ILE A 42 -5.35 -6.60 8.52
N ARG A 43 -5.17 -7.67 7.76
CA ARG A 43 -3.98 -7.92 6.95
C ARG A 43 -4.36 -7.86 5.49
N MET A 44 -3.69 -7.02 4.73
CA MET A 44 -3.89 -6.89 3.29
C MET A 44 -2.66 -7.39 2.56
N ARG A 45 -2.88 -8.23 1.55
CA ARG A 45 -1.85 -8.62 0.59
C ARG A 45 -2.10 -7.87 -0.71
N ILE A 46 -1.12 -7.07 -1.11
CA ILE A 46 -1.14 -6.29 -2.34
C ILE A 46 -0.05 -6.86 -3.24
N LEU A 47 -0.43 -7.39 -4.40
CA LEU A 47 0.52 -7.73 -5.45
C LEU A 47 0.92 -6.45 -6.18
N THR A 48 2.20 -6.13 -6.18
CA THR A 48 2.74 -4.97 -6.88
C THR A 48 4.08 -5.33 -7.51
N ASP A 49 4.42 -4.71 -8.63
CA ASP A 49 5.78 -4.82 -9.17
C ASP A 49 6.62 -3.69 -8.55
N ILE A 50 7.24 -3.93 -7.39
CA ILE A 50 8.16 -2.94 -6.75
C ILE A 50 9.49 -2.77 -7.52
N ASN A 51 9.56 -3.24 -8.77
CA ASN A 51 10.68 -3.01 -9.68
C ASN A 51 10.39 -1.99 -10.79
N GLU A 52 9.20 -1.41 -10.87
CA GLU A 52 9.00 -0.27 -11.77
C GLU A 52 9.48 1.00 -11.08
N GLU A 53 10.68 1.45 -11.51
CA GLU A 53 11.20 2.79 -11.32
C GLU A 53 10.07 3.81 -11.25
N HIS A 54 10.09 4.65 -10.21
CA HIS A 54 9.31 5.87 -10.13
C HIS A 54 9.49 6.70 -11.42
N LYS A 55 8.62 6.49 -12.38
CA LYS A 55 8.30 7.44 -13.44
C LYS A 55 6.80 7.69 -13.38
N ASP A 56 6.46 8.97 -13.39
CA ASP A 56 5.11 9.51 -13.47
C ASP A 56 4.29 9.52 -12.18
N SER A 57 4.59 10.52 -11.36
CA SER A 57 3.53 11.46 -10.98
C SER A 57 4.11 12.85 -10.85
N ALA A 58 4.27 13.48 -12.03
CA ALA A 58 4.46 14.91 -12.12
C ALA A 58 3.26 15.61 -11.46
N VAL A 59 3.59 16.42 -10.46
CA VAL A 59 2.78 17.50 -9.91
C VAL A 59 1.97 18.17 -11.01
N ALA A 60 0.65 17.99 -10.99
CA ALA A 60 -0.31 18.89 -11.63
C ALA A 60 -1.10 19.59 -10.54
N VAL A 61 -0.39 20.42 -9.74
CA VAL A 61 -1.05 21.40 -8.89
C VAL A 61 -1.55 22.50 -9.83
N HIS A 62 -2.84 22.46 -10.12
CA HIS A 62 -3.57 23.51 -10.82
C HIS A 62 -3.28 24.86 -10.14
N THR A 63 -2.64 25.78 -10.85
CA THR A 63 -2.57 27.19 -10.43
C THR A 63 -3.56 27.97 -11.28
N VAL A 64 -4.41 28.73 -10.58
CA VAL A 64 -5.49 29.60 -11.08
C VAL A 64 -5.01 30.75 -11.95
#